data_AF-A0A6B0X6G3-F1
#
_entry.id   AF-A0A6B0X6G3-F1
#
_cell.length_a   1.000
_cell.length_b   1.000
_cell.length_c   1.000
_cell.angle_alpha   90.00
_cell.angle_beta   90.00
_cell.angle_gamma   90.00
#
_symmetry.space_group_name_H-M   'P 1'
#
loop_
_entity.id
_entity.type
_entity.pdbx_description
1 polymer ?
#
loop_
_entity_poly.entity_id
_entity_poly.type
_entity_poly.pdbx_seq_one_letter_code
_entity_poly.pdbx_strand_id
1 'polypeptide(L)'
;MWSRILLGIFIAGSWWTGCGQQSAEELFAAGEAAAADPATADQAIAHFTAFIERFGQSPKAPEALRKLAGLAQQQGKMQEAIGYYERVLAEYPASEHGDEAQFMIAFIYEEHIRDLAQARRAYQRVIENYPDSELAASAQHLLPNVGRAPQEWVQFQDEVAAP
;
A
#
# COMPACT_ATOMS: atom_id res chain seq x y z
N MET A 1 4.16 -72.86 -20.11
CA MET A 1 2.88 -73.19 -19.41
C MET A 1 3.12 -73.00 -17.93
N TRP A 2 2.31 -72.31 -17.12
CA TRP A 2 1.34 -71.23 -17.40
C TRP A 2 1.76 -70.02 -16.51
N SER A 3 1.09 -68.87 -16.37
CA SER A 3 -0.21 -68.40 -16.88
C SER A 3 -0.14 -66.86 -17.10
N ARG A 4 -1.29 -66.17 -17.13
CA ARG A 4 -1.41 -64.71 -17.02
C ARG A 4 -2.24 -64.38 -15.78
N ILE A 5 -1.81 -63.42 -14.95
CA ILE A 5 -2.67 -62.78 -13.95
C ILE A 5 -2.72 -61.28 -14.19
N LEU A 6 -3.93 -60.78 -14.05
CA LEU A 6 -4.50 -59.52 -14.50
C LEU A 6 -3.91 -58.28 -13.83
N LEU A 7 -3.73 -57.24 -14.65
CA LEU A 7 -4.34 -55.92 -14.47
C LEU A 7 -4.27 -55.28 -13.06
N GLY A 8 -3.05 -54.94 -12.62
CA GLY A 8 -2.86 -53.91 -11.60
C GLY A 8 -2.71 -52.53 -12.24
N ILE A 9 -3.81 -51.82 -12.51
CA ILE A 9 -3.76 -50.40 -12.86
C ILE A 9 -3.42 -49.63 -11.58
N PHE A 10 -2.13 -49.46 -11.31
CA PHE A 10 -1.68 -48.39 -10.44
C PHE A 10 -1.95 -47.07 -11.17
N ILE A 11 -3.09 -46.45 -10.85
CA ILE A 11 -3.30 -45.03 -11.07
C ILE A 11 -2.35 -44.31 -10.10
N ALA A 12 -1.08 -44.23 -10.48
CA ALA A 12 -0.14 -43.31 -9.84
C ALA A 12 -0.76 -41.91 -9.99
N GLY A 13 -1.05 -41.28 -8.85
CA GLY A 13 -1.75 -39.99 -8.81
C GLY A 13 -0.95 -38.92 -9.52
N SER A 14 -1.27 -38.69 -10.79
CA SER A 14 -0.51 -37.81 -11.69
C SER A 14 -1.44 -36.99 -12.60
N TRP A 15 -2.65 -36.74 -12.12
CA TRP A 15 -3.54 -35.69 -12.63
C TRP A 15 -3.81 -34.69 -11.51
N TRP A 16 -2.71 -34.17 -10.95
CA TRP A 16 -2.71 -32.86 -10.33
C TRP A 16 -3.09 -31.90 -11.46
N THR A 17 -4.36 -31.50 -11.54
CA THR A 17 -4.78 -30.41 -12.41
C THR A 17 -4.18 -29.14 -11.83
N GLY A 18 -2.91 -28.91 -12.17
CA GLY A 18 -2.19 -27.70 -11.87
C GLY A 18 -2.84 -26.57 -12.64
N CYS A 19 -3.85 -25.94 -12.03
CA CYS A 19 -4.01 -24.49 -12.19
C CYS A 19 -2.63 -23.91 -11.90
N GLY A 20 -1.98 -23.38 -12.94
CA GLY A 20 -0.61 -22.89 -12.86
C GLY A 20 -0.50 -21.97 -11.65
N GLN A 21 0.52 -22.21 -10.81
CA GLN A 21 0.73 -21.39 -9.64
C GLN A 21 1.10 -19.99 -10.12
N GLN A 22 0.12 -19.08 -10.07
CA GLN A 22 0.23 -17.72 -10.59
C GLN A 22 1.52 -17.08 -10.13
N SER A 23 2.27 -16.55 -11.09
CA SER A 23 3.52 -15.86 -10.84
C SER A 23 3.30 -14.54 -10.10
N ALA A 24 4.38 -13.99 -9.56
CA ALA A 24 4.37 -12.67 -8.94
C ALA A 24 3.88 -11.59 -9.93
N GLU A 25 4.34 -11.65 -11.18
CA GLU A 25 3.95 -10.70 -12.23
C GLU A 25 2.45 -10.81 -12.57
N GLU A 26 1.92 -12.03 -12.72
CA GLU A 26 0.50 -12.26 -13.00
C GLU A 26 -0.42 -11.78 -11.88
N LEU A 27 -0.07 -12.05 -10.61
CA LEU A 27 -0.86 -11.56 -9.47
C LEU A 27 -0.81 -10.03 -9.36
N PHE A 28 0.37 -9.43 -9.58
CA PHE A 28 0.53 -7.99 -9.50
C PHE A 28 -0.27 -7.28 -10.61
N ALA A 29 -0.14 -7.75 -11.86
CA ALA A 29 -0.86 -7.21 -13.00
C ALA A 29 -2.38 -7.38 -12.87
N ALA A 30 -2.85 -8.51 -12.32
CA ALA A 30 -4.27 -8.72 -12.01
C ALA A 30 -4.77 -7.74 -10.93
N GLY A 31 -3.96 -7.47 -9.90
CA GLY A 31 -4.25 -6.45 -8.89
C GLY A 31 -4.36 -5.05 -9.47
N GLU A 32 -3.43 -4.65 -10.36
CA GLU A 32 -3.48 -3.35 -11.02
C GLU A 32 -4.67 -3.22 -11.99
N ALA A 33 -4.96 -4.26 -12.77
CA ALA A 33 -6.10 -4.27 -13.68
C ALA A 33 -7.45 -4.14 -12.92
N ALA A 34 -7.58 -4.84 -11.78
CA ALA A 34 -8.76 -4.73 -10.93
C ALA A 34 -8.82 -3.40 -10.14
N ALA A 35 -7.69 -2.72 -9.90
CA ALA A 35 -7.65 -1.41 -9.24
C ALA A 35 -8.08 -0.25 -10.15
N ALA A 36 -8.28 -0.50 -11.45
CA ALA A 36 -8.67 0.54 -12.42
C ALA A 36 -10.15 0.95 -12.33
N ASP A 37 -11.01 0.13 -11.72
CA ASP A 37 -12.43 0.40 -11.52
C ASP A 37 -12.79 0.23 -10.02
N PRO A 38 -13.42 1.23 -9.36
CA PRO A 38 -13.93 1.10 -7.99
C PRO A 38 -14.84 -0.11 -7.77
N ALA A 39 -15.56 -0.58 -8.81
CA ALA A 39 -16.41 -1.77 -8.73
C ALA A 39 -15.62 -3.09 -8.57
N THR A 40 -14.33 -3.10 -8.91
CA THR A 40 -13.43 -4.26 -8.76
C THR A 40 -12.37 -4.10 -7.66
N ALA A 41 -12.49 -3.08 -6.81
CA ALA A 41 -11.56 -2.81 -5.71
C ALA A 41 -11.33 -4.03 -4.79
N ASP A 42 -12.37 -4.80 -4.46
CA ASP A 42 -12.22 -6.01 -3.64
C ASP A 42 -11.43 -7.13 -4.34
N GLN A 43 -11.49 -7.21 -5.67
CA GLN A 43 -10.66 -8.14 -6.45
C GLN A 43 -9.19 -7.67 -6.45
N ALA A 44 -8.95 -6.36 -6.55
CA ALA A 44 -7.61 -5.79 -6.44
C ALA A 44 -6.99 -6.07 -5.06
N ILE A 45 -7.75 -5.88 -3.98
CA ILE A 45 -7.35 -6.22 -2.62
C ILE A 45 -6.99 -7.71 -2.52
N ALA A 46 -7.83 -8.60 -3.05
CA ALA A 46 -7.55 -10.05 -3.04
C ALA A 46 -6.25 -10.40 -3.80
N HIS A 47 -6.02 -9.82 -4.98
CA HIS A 47 -4.82 -10.07 -5.77
C HIS A 47 -3.54 -9.55 -5.10
N PHE A 48 -3.54 -8.33 -4.57
CA PHE A 48 -2.37 -7.80 -3.85
C PHE A 48 -2.14 -8.51 -2.52
N THR A 49 -3.19 -8.96 -1.82
CA THR A 49 -3.05 -9.76 -0.59
C THR A 49 -2.39 -11.09 -0.89
N ALA A 50 -2.88 -11.83 -1.90
CA ALA A 50 -2.29 -13.08 -2.36
C ALA A 50 -0.86 -12.89 -2.90
N PHE A 51 -0.55 -11.74 -3.49
CA PHE A 51 0.82 -11.38 -3.88
C PHE A 51 1.72 -11.29 -2.64
N ILE A 52 1.32 -10.56 -1.60
CA ILE A 52 2.12 -10.37 -0.37
C ILE A 52 2.33 -11.70 0.36
N GLU A 53 1.29 -12.53 0.49
CA GLU A 53 1.35 -13.85 1.13
C GLU A 53 2.32 -14.82 0.44
N ARG A 54 2.42 -14.75 -0.90
CA ARG A 54 3.22 -15.69 -1.72
C ARG A 54 4.60 -15.16 -2.09
N PHE A 55 4.71 -13.85 -2.25
CA PHE A 55 5.84 -13.16 -2.88
C PHE A 55 6.29 -11.94 -2.07
N GLY A 56 6.12 -11.94 -0.75
CA GLY A 56 6.59 -10.87 0.15
C GLY A 56 8.10 -10.58 0.07
N GLN A 57 8.94 -11.48 -0.45
CA GLN A 57 10.37 -11.20 -0.72
C GLN A 57 10.62 -10.51 -2.08
N SER A 58 9.59 -10.26 -2.87
CA SER A 58 9.69 -9.59 -4.17
C SER A 58 9.99 -8.10 -4.01
N PRO A 59 10.80 -7.48 -4.89
CA PRO A 59 10.99 -6.03 -4.89
C PRO A 59 9.68 -5.24 -5.09
N LYS A 60 8.63 -5.86 -5.62
CA LYS A 60 7.28 -5.28 -5.74
C LYS A 60 6.40 -5.40 -4.50
N ALA A 61 6.83 -6.10 -3.44
CA ALA A 61 6.06 -6.24 -2.20
C ALA A 61 5.73 -4.89 -1.52
N PRO A 62 6.67 -3.93 -1.34
CA PRO A 62 6.30 -2.63 -0.80
C PRO A 62 5.32 -1.85 -1.70
N GLU A 63 5.43 -1.98 -3.04
CA GLU A 63 4.46 -1.37 -3.96
C GLU A 63 3.06 -1.98 -3.79
N ALA A 64 2.96 -3.31 -3.66
CA ALA A 64 1.67 -3.98 -3.43
C ALA A 64 1.03 -3.58 -2.09
N LEU A 65 1.80 -3.42 -1.01
CA LEU A 65 1.29 -2.87 0.25
C LEU A 65 0.81 -1.42 0.11
N ARG A 66 1.57 -0.58 -0.60
CA ARG A 66 1.19 0.81 -0.89
C ARG A 66 -0.10 0.89 -1.70
N LYS A 67 -0.33 -0.02 -2.66
CA LYS A 67 -1.59 -0.13 -3.43
C LYS A 67 -2.75 -0.58 -2.53
N LEU A 68 -2.53 -1.55 -1.65
CA LEU A 68 -3.51 -1.97 -0.63
C LEU A 68 -3.90 -0.80 0.31
N ALA A 69 -2.93 0.01 0.73
CA ALA A 69 -3.18 1.22 1.52
C ALA A 69 -4.02 2.26 0.76
N GLY A 70 -3.78 2.44 -0.55
CA GLY A 70 -4.59 3.28 -1.43
C GLY A 70 -6.03 2.78 -1.55
N LEU A 71 -6.23 1.48 -1.79
CA LEU A 71 -7.55 0.85 -1.88
C LEU A 71 -8.32 0.94 -0.56
N ALA A 72 -7.65 0.73 0.57
CA ALA A 72 -8.24 0.90 1.90
C ALA A 72 -8.71 2.35 2.16
N GLN A 73 -7.93 3.37 1.76
CA GLN A 73 -8.35 4.78 1.84
C GLN A 73 -9.58 5.06 0.98
N GLN A 74 -9.62 4.57 -0.26
CA GLN A 74 -10.77 4.72 -1.16
C GLN A 74 -12.04 4.09 -0.58
N GLN A 75 -11.90 2.99 0.18
CA GLN A 75 -13.00 2.34 0.90
C GLN A 75 -13.34 2.99 2.27
N GLY A 76 -12.69 4.10 2.65
CA GLY A 76 -12.89 4.76 3.94
C GLY A 76 -12.23 4.06 5.14
N LYS A 77 -11.45 3.01 4.92
CA LYS A 77 -10.85 2.14 5.94
C LYS A 77 -9.48 2.68 6.39
N MET A 78 -9.51 3.85 7.02
CA MET A 78 -8.33 4.67 7.30
C MET A 78 -7.31 3.99 8.23
N GLN A 79 -7.76 3.23 9.23
CA GLN A 79 -6.89 2.45 10.11
C GLN A 79 -6.23 1.26 9.39
N GLU A 80 -6.94 0.63 8.44
CA GLU A 80 -6.39 -0.47 7.63
C GLU A 80 -5.31 0.08 6.67
N ALA A 81 -5.55 1.24 6.07
CA ALA A 81 -4.58 1.94 5.24
C ALA A 81 -3.29 2.30 6.01
N ILE A 82 -3.40 2.84 7.23
CA ILE A 82 -2.25 3.06 8.10
C ILE A 82 -1.49 1.75 8.34
N GLY A 83 -2.20 0.66 8.66
CA GLY A 83 -1.57 -0.65 8.86
C GLY A 83 -0.78 -1.14 7.64
N TYR A 84 -1.29 -0.96 6.42
CA TYR A 84 -0.52 -1.31 5.21
C TYR A 84 0.71 -0.41 5.01
N TYR A 85 0.63 0.90 5.28
CA TYR A 85 1.79 1.79 5.23
C TYR A 85 2.82 1.48 6.33
N GLU A 86 2.39 1.17 7.55
CA GLU A 86 3.28 0.74 8.64
C GLU A 86 4.03 -0.55 8.27
N ARG A 87 3.38 -1.47 7.54
CA ARG A 87 4.04 -2.65 6.97
C ARG A 87 5.07 -2.32 5.90
N VAL A 88 4.87 -1.30 5.05
CA VAL A 88 5.92 -0.82 4.12
C VAL A 88 7.17 -0.42 4.91
N LEU A 89 7.00 0.38 5.97
CA LEU A 89 8.10 0.87 6.81
C LEU A 89 8.81 -0.25 7.60
N ALA A 90 8.04 -1.20 8.14
CA ALA A 90 8.56 -2.25 9.02
C ALA A 90 9.16 -3.45 8.27
N GLU A 91 8.55 -3.88 7.16
CA GLU A 91 9.00 -5.03 6.38
C GLU A 91 10.01 -4.64 5.29
N TYR A 92 9.94 -3.41 4.76
CA TYR A 92 10.75 -2.93 3.62
C TYR A 92 11.42 -1.56 3.90
N PRO A 93 12.22 -1.41 4.96
CA PRO A 93 12.76 -0.12 5.39
C PRO A 93 13.69 0.58 4.38
N ALA A 94 14.18 -0.14 3.35
CA ALA A 94 14.98 0.39 2.26
C ALA A 94 14.18 0.63 0.95
N SER A 95 12.84 0.56 1.00
CA SER A 95 11.97 0.80 -0.14
C SER A 95 11.91 2.29 -0.50
N GLU A 96 11.83 2.59 -1.81
CA GLU A 96 11.52 3.92 -2.34
C GLU A 96 10.13 4.45 -1.92
N HIS A 97 9.24 3.60 -1.41
CA HIS A 97 7.92 4.01 -0.91
C HIS A 97 7.90 4.38 0.58
N GLY A 98 9.06 4.41 1.25
CA GLY A 98 9.14 4.67 2.68
C GLY A 98 8.69 6.08 3.09
N ASP A 99 9.09 7.11 2.34
CA ASP A 99 8.70 8.49 2.63
C ASP A 99 7.22 8.73 2.34
N GLU A 100 6.70 8.23 1.21
CA GLU A 100 5.26 8.21 0.88
C GLU A 100 4.46 7.52 2.00
N ALA A 101 4.88 6.33 2.44
CA ALA A 101 4.20 5.61 3.51
C ALA A 101 4.21 6.40 4.83
N GLN A 102 5.36 6.96 5.23
CA GLN A 102 5.43 7.72 6.48
C GLN A 102 4.63 9.04 6.42
N PHE A 103 4.59 9.70 5.27
CA PHE A 103 3.80 10.90 5.03
C PHE A 103 2.30 10.62 5.01
N MET A 104 1.86 9.57 4.30
CA MET A 104 0.45 9.21 4.22
C MET A 104 -0.12 8.78 5.58
N ILE A 105 0.66 8.13 6.45
CA ILE A 105 0.26 7.91 7.85
C ILE A 105 -0.03 9.24 8.56
N ALA A 106 0.82 10.26 8.36
CA ALA A 106 0.62 11.57 8.98
C ALA A 106 -0.64 12.27 8.46
N PHE A 107 -0.83 12.27 7.14
CA PHE A 107 -2.00 12.82 6.46
C PHE A 107 -3.31 12.15 6.92
N ILE A 108 -3.35 10.82 7.01
CA ILE A 108 -4.54 10.09 7.46
C ILE A 108 -4.86 10.42 8.94
N TYR A 109 -3.84 10.51 9.80
CA TYR A 109 -4.06 10.92 11.19
C TYR A 109 -4.59 12.36 11.29
N GLU A 110 -4.09 13.26 10.45
CA GLU A 110 -4.51 14.66 10.44
C GLU A 110 -5.93 14.84 9.92
N GLU A 111 -6.19 14.43 8.67
CA GLU A 111 -7.41 14.79 7.95
C GLU A 111 -8.58 13.86 8.26
N HIS A 112 -8.33 12.55 8.37
CA HIS A 112 -9.41 11.56 8.49
C HIS A 112 -9.67 11.11 9.92
N ILE A 113 -8.64 10.88 10.73
CA ILE A 113 -8.79 10.41 12.12
C ILE A 113 -8.89 11.60 13.11
N ARG A 114 -8.35 12.76 12.74
CA ARG A 114 -8.20 13.96 13.60
C ARG A 114 -7.34 13.75 14.85
N ASP A 115 -6.48 12.74 14.87
CA ASP A 115 -5.44 12.57 15.91
C ASP A 115 -4.22 13.43 15.55
N LEU A 116 -4.32 14.72 15.90
CA LEU A 116 -3.27 15.70 15.63
C LEU A 116 -1.95 15.38 16.34
N ALA A 117 -1.96 14.58 17.42
CA ALA A 117 -0.74 14.19 18.13
C ALA A 117 0.03 13.12 17.35
N GLN A 118 -0.68 12.13 16.80
CA GLN A 118 -0.07 11.14 15.92
C GLN A 118 0.33 11.72 14.56
N ALA A 119 -0.48 12.62 13.99
CA ALA A 119 -0.13 13.35 12.77
C ALA A 119 1.20 14.10 12.90
N ARG A 120 1.36 14.92 13.95
CA ARG A 120 2.62 15.65 14.22
C ARG A 120 3.82 14.72 14.37
N ARG A 121 3.65 13.59 15.08
CA ARG A 121 4.72 12.57 15.22
C ARG A 121 5.08 11.91 13.89
N ALA A 122 4.10 11.63 13.05
CA ALA A 122 4.31 10.99 11.76
C ALA A 122 4.99 11.94 10.77
N TYR A 123 4.57 13.21 10.66
CA TYR A 123 5.28 14.22 9.86
C TYR A 123 6.71 14.43 10.35
N GLN A 124 6.93 14.52 11.67
CA GLN A 124 8.28 14.62 12.24
C GLN A 124 9.17 13.44 11.81
N ARG A 125 8.63 12.21 11.77
CA ARG A 125 9.36 11.04 11.26
C ARG A 125 9.66 11.10 9.77
N VAL A 126 8.86 11.78 8.94
CA VAL A 126 9.22 12.03 7.53
C VAL A 126 10.50 12.87 7.47
N ILE A 127 10.53 13.97 8.23
CA ILE A 127 11.65 14.91 8.29
C ILE A 127 12.93 14.25 8.82
N GLU A 128 12.80 13.39 9.83
CA GLU A 128 13.93 12.71 10.47
C GLU A 128 14.49 11.54 9.66
N ASN A 129 13.63 10.73 9.05
CA ASN A 129 14.05 9.49 8.39
C ASN A 129 14.30 9.66 6.87
N TYR A 130 13.69 10.67 6.25
CA TYR A 130 13.77 10.91 4.80
C TYR A 130 14.15 12.37 4.47
N PRO A 131 15.18 12.96 5.12
CA PRO A 131 15.44 14.41 5.11
C PRO A 131 15.64 15.01 3.71
N ASP A 132 16.10 14.21 2.74
CA ASP A 132 16.38 14.64 1.36
C ASP A 132 15.16 14.54 0.42
N SER A 133 13.99 14.09 0.89
CA SER A 133 12.81 13.88 0.05
C SER A 133 11.89 15.11 -0.05
N GLU A 134 11.18 15.22 -1.18
CA GLU A 134 10.19 16.30 -1.39
C GLU A 134 9.05 16.25 -0.35
N LEU A 135 8.75 15.05 0.18
CA LEU A 135 7.79 14.85 1.25
C LEU A 135 8.30 15.32 2.61
N ALA A 136 9.62 15.26 2.87
CA ALA A 136 10.20 15.89 4.06
C ALA A 136 10.14 17.42 3.99
N ALA A 137 10.43 18.02 2.83
CA ALA A 137 10.24 19.47 2.63
C ALA A 137 8.78 19.87 2.82
N SER A 138 7.85 19.09 2.27
CA SER A 138 6.40 19.26 2.48
C SER A 138 6.03 19.14 3.96
N ALA A 139 6.51 18.11 4.65
CA ALA A 139 6.26 17.88 6.07
C ALA A 139 6.81 19.01 6.96
N GLN A 140 7.94 19.64 6.61
CA GLN A 140 8.47 20.82 7.32
C GLN A 140 7.50 22.02 7.26
N HIS A 141 6.79 22.21 6.15
CA HIS A 141 5.77 23.26 6.00
C HIS A 141 4.43 22.91 6.67
N LEU A 142 4.04 21.63 6.66
CA LEU A 142 2.79 21.15 7.25
C LEU A 142 2.87 21.04 8.78
N LEU A 143 3.97 20.52 9.33
CA LEU A 143 4.11 20.20 10.76
C LEU A 143 3.76 21.36 11.73
N PRO A 144 4.21 22.62 11.52
CA PRO A 144 3.80 23.74 12.37
C PRO A 144 2.28 23.97 12.34
N ASN A 145 1.66 23.70 11.19
CA ASN A 145 0.28 24.02 10.88
C ASN A 145 -0.70 22.87 11.10
N VAL A 146 -0.27 21.71 11.62
CA VAL A 146 -1.14 20.54 11.78
C VAL A 146 -2.43 20.85 12.56
N GLY A 147 -3.57 20.63 11.91
CA GLY A 147 -4.91 20.92 12.44
C GLY A 147 -5.33 22.39 12.41
N ARG A 148 -4.56 23.30 11.79
CA ARG A 148 -4.97 24.68 11.47
C ARG A 148 -5.70 24.71 10.14
N ALA A 149 -6.76 25.51 10.03
CA ALA A 149 -7.49 25.63 8.76
C ALA A 149 -6.59 26.32 7.71
N PRO A 150 -6.58 25.88 6.43
CA PRO A 150 -5.68 26.44 5.41
C PRO A 150 -5.71 27.96 5.31
N GLN A 151 -6.87 28.59 5.52
CA GLN A 151 -7.05 30.04 5.52
C GLN A 151 -6.27 30.79 6.62
N GLU A 152 -5.79 30.09 7.66
CA GLU A 152 -5.04 30.67 8.78
C GLU A 152 -3.52 30.72 8.55
N TRP A 153 -3.03 30.10 7.47
CA TRP A 153 -1.58 29.96 7.20
C TRP A 153 -1.19 29.98 5.72
N VAL A 154 -2.11 29.71 4.79
CA VAL A 154 -1.94 29.99 3.37
C VAL A 154 -2.22 31.47 3.14
N GLN A 155 -1.18 32.26 2.88
CA GLN A 155 -1.33 33.62 2.37
C GLN A 155 -1.75 33.57 0.91
N PHE A 156 -3.06 33.65 0.66
CA PHE A 156 -3.59 33.98 -0.66
C PHE A 156 -3.11 35.40 -1.01
N GLN A 157 -2.44 35.55 -2.16
CA GLN A 157 -1.93 36.84 -2.64
C GLN A 157 -3.06 37.70 -3.22
N ASP A 158 -4.09 37.98 -2.42
CA ASP A 158 -5.23 38.82 -2.81
C ASP A 158 -4.96 40.33 -2.53
N GLU A 159 -3.77 40.68 -2.02
CA GLU A 159 -3.31 42.07 -1.85
C GLU A 159 -2.65 42.68 -3.13
N VAL A 160 -2.77 42.03 -4.30
CA VAL A 160 -2.41 42.67 -5.57
C VAL A 160 -3.58 43.48 -6.12
N ALA A 161 -3.44 44.81 -5.99
CA ALA A 161 -4.28 45.87 -6.58
C ALA A 161 -5.66 46.15 -5.94
N ALA A 162 -5.63 46.76 -4.74
CA ALA A 162 -6.50 47.91 -4.52
C ALA A 162 -5.92 49.12 -5.32
N PRO A 163 -6.73 49.84 -6.12
CA PRO A 163 -6.28 50.99 -6.91
C PRO A 163 -6.10 52.28 -6.09
#